data_AF-A0A9W6M953-F1
#
_entry.id   AF-A0A9W6M953-F1
#
_cell.length_a   1.000
_cell.length_b   1.000
_cell.length_c   1.000
_cell.angle_alpha   90.00
_cell.angle_beta   90.00
_cell.angle_gamma   90.00
#
_symmetry.space_group_name_H-M   'P 1'
#
loop_
_entity.id
_entity.type
_entity.pdbx_description
1 polymer ?
#
loop_
_entity_poly.entity_id
_entity_poly.type
_entity_poly.pdbx_seq_one_letter_code
_entity_poly.pdbx_strand_id
1 'polypeptide(L)'
;MVRDRTHFLLVGDEGDIAMIHTILRRLPVDAYGQVYIEVDGAKPLPSLAMPEGMVLTWLRRDSRVRRGGSVHDHGALAAGVIDVWLQEWMPDADAAEEPYVIWIGCTASGRVDLLYRDLRARLPMLHVHHPHYDSPR
;
A
#
# COMPACT_ATOMS: atom_id res chain seq x y z
N MET A 1 -15.47 13.68 -21.97
CA MET A 1 -16.07 12.79 -20.96
C MET A 1 -14.93 12.33 -20.07
N VAL A 2 -14.74 12.97 -18.92
CA VAL A 2 -13.78 12.51 -17.92
C VAL A 2 -14.33 11.18 -17.41
N ARG A 3 -13.60 10.08 -17.59
CA ARG A 3 -13.94 8.83 -16.91
C ARG A 3 -13.53 9.04 -15.47
N ASP A 4 -14.50 9.11 -14.58
CA ASP A 4 -14.32 8.94 -13.15
C ASP A 4 -13.70 7.55 -12.92
N ARG A 5 -12.38 7.50 -12.76
CA ARG A 5 -11.62 6.24 -12.65
C ARG A 5 -11.23 6.06 -11.20
N THR A 6 -11.65 4.94 -10.63
CA THR A 6 -11.24 4.56 -9.28
C THR A 6 -9.73 4.38 -9.20
N HIS A 7 -9.10 5.07 -8.25
CA HIS A 7 -7.66 4.98 -7.99
C HIS A 7 -7.39 4.00 -6.86
N PHE A 8 -6.65 2.93 -7.17
CA PHE A 8 -6.32 1.88 -6.22
C PHE A 8 -4.94 2.12 -5.60
N LEU A 9 -4.86 2.00 -4.28
CA LEU A 9 -3.59 1.92 -3.56
C LEU A 9 -3.56 0.63 -2.74
N LEU A 10 -2.62 -0.27 -3.02
CA LEU A 10 -2.39 -1.48 -2.23
C LEU A 10 -1.00 -1.39 -1.59
N VAL A 11 -0.92 -1.40 -0.27
CA VAL A 11 0.36 -1.37 0.46
C VAL A 11 0.44 -2.55 1.41
N GLY A 12 1.56 -3.26 1.45
CA GLY A 12 1.78 -4.34 2.41
C GLY A 12 3.25 -4.71 2.55
N ASP A 13 3.52 -5.84 3.19
CA ASP A 13 4.85 -6.43 3.31
C ASP A 13 4.92 -7.87 2.74
N GLU A 14 6.01 -8.59 3.01
CA GLU A 14 6.20 -9.99 2.57
C GLU A 14 5.04 -10.90 2.96
N GLY A 15 4.44 -10.70 4.15
CA GLY A 15 3.32 -11.51 4.63
C GLY A 15 2.03 -11.27 3.85
N ASP A 16 1.92 -10.11 3.20
CA ASP A 16 0.72 -9.68 2.47
C ASP A 16 0.71 -10.11 1.00
N ILE A 17 1.84 -10.58 0.46
CA ILE A 17 2.00 -10.85 -0.98
C ILE A 17 0.87 -11.75 -1.53
N ALA A 18 0.51 -12.80 -0.79
CA ALA A 18 -0.53 -13.74 -1.22
C ALA A 18 -1.93 -13.08 -1.28
N MET A 19 -2.23 -12.21 -0.32
CA MET A 19 -3.49 -11.48 -0.26
C MET A 19 -3.54 -10.41 -1.35
N ILE A 20 -2.49 -9.59 -1.48
CA ILE A 20 -2.35 -8.57 -2.52
C ILE A 20 -2.51 -9.20 -3.91
N HIS A 21 -1.83 -10.31 -4.18
CA HIS A 21 -1.97 -11.00 -5.46
C HIS A 21 -3.40 -11.49 -5.70
N THR A 22 -4.11 -11.93 -4.66
CA THR A 22 -5.52 -12.32 -4.76
C THR A 22 -6.43 -11.13 -5.07
N ILE A 23 -6.16 -9.97 -4.47
CA ILE A 23 -6.87 -8.72 -4.76
C ILE A 23 -6.63 -8.32 -6.21
N LEU A 24 -5.36 -8.28 -6.66
CA LEU A 24 -4.98 -7.87 -8.02
C LEU A 24 -5.68 -8.68 -9.12
N ARG A 25 -5.82 -10.00 -8.93
CA ARG A 25 -6.53 -10.87 -9.89
C ARG A 25 -8.04 -10.65 -9.94
N ARG A 26 -8.62 -9.98 -8.95
CA ARG A 26 -10.06 -9.70 -8.86
C ARG A 26 -10.42 -8.27 -9.25
N LEU A 27 -9.42 -7.41 -9.45
CA LEU A 27 -9.66 -6.05 -9.90
C LEU A 27 -10.24 -6.03 -11.33
N PRO A 28 -11.02 -5.00 -11.68
CA PRO A 28 -11.42 -4.74 -13.05
C PRO A 28 -10.21 -4.68 -13.98
N VAL A 29 -10.39 -5.09 -15.25
CA VAL A 29 -9.32 -5.07 -16.26
C VAL A 29 -8.77 -3.67 -16.55
N ASP A 30 -9.59 -2.63 -16.32
CA ASP A 30 -9.20 -1.23 -16.47
C ASP A 30 -8.88 -0.54 -15.13
N ALA A 31 -8.64 -1.33 -14.07
CA ALA A 31 -8.15 -0.82 -12.80
C ALA A 31 -6.82 -0.08 -12.98
N TYR A 32 -6.69 1.04 -12.26
CA TYR A 32 -5.54 1.91 -12.32
C TYR A 32 -5.08 2.24 -10.89
N GLY A 33 -3.78 2.17 -10.65
CA GLY A 33 -3.27 2.39 -9.30
C GLY A 33 -1.87 1.88 -9.03
N GLN A 34 -1.50 1.91 -7.76
CA GLN A 34 -0.17 1.55 -7.29
C GLN A 34 -0.22 0.42 -6.26
N VAL A 35 0.80 -0.42 -6.31
CA VAL A 35 1.07 -1.49 -5.36
C VAL A 35 2.46 -1.28 -4.79
N TYR A 36 2.56 -1.22 -3.47
CA TYR A 36 3.83 -1.12 -2.76
C TYR A 36 3.98 -2.30 -1.81
N ILE A 37 5.07 -3.05 -1.95
CA ILE A 37 5.35 -4.19 -1.06
C ILE A 37 6.71 -4.02 -0.41
N GLU A 38 6.71 -3.85 0.90
CA GLU A 38 7.92 -3.80 1.71
C GLU A 38 8.52 -5.20 1.89
N VAL A 39 9.82 -5.34 1.61
CA VAL A 39 10.50 -6.63 1.65
C VAL A 39 11.84 -6.59 2.35
N ASP A 40 12.19 -7.74 2.94
CA ASP A 40 13.47 -7.97 3.57
C ASP A 40 14.49 -8.37 2.50
N GLY A 41 15.20 -7.36 2.01
CA GLY A 41 16.45 -7.52 1.27
C GLY A 41 16.49 -8.62 0.19
N ALA A 42 17.65 -9.25 0.01
CA ALA A 42 18.14 -9.95 -1.19
C ALA A 42 17.33 -11.15 -1.73
N LYS A 43 16.13 -11.42 -1.22
CA LYS A 43 15.30 -12.52 -1.71
C LYS A 43 14.83 -12.26 -3.15
N PRO A 44 14.77 -13.31 -4.00
CA PRO A 44 14.08 -13.23 -5.28
C PRO A 44 12.61 -12.85 -5.06
N LEU A 45 12.13 -11.88 -5.82
CA LEU A 45 10.77 -11.36 -5.69
C LEU A 45 9.88 -11.99 -6.77
N PRO A 46 8.69 -12.50 -6.42
CA PRO A 46 7.81 -13.12 -7.39
C PRO A 46 7.24 -12.09 -8.38
N SER A 47 6.90 -12.52 -9.59
CA SER A 47 6.01 -11.73 -10.44
C SER A 47 4.57 -11.86 -9.95
N LEU A 48 3.82 -10.76 -9.98
CA LEU A 48 2.40 -10.75 -9.66
C LEU A 48 1.60 -10.46 -10.93
N ALA A 49 0.56 -11.25 -11.19
CA ALA A 49 -0.39 -10.95 -12.26
C ALA A 49 -1.28 -9.78 -11.82
N MET A 50 -1.38 -8.75 -12.66
CA MET A 50 -2.16 -7.54 -12.37
C MET A 50 -2.69 -6.89 -13.66
N PRO A 51 -3.77 -6.09 -13.59
CA PRO A 51 -4.21 -5.26 -14.70
C PRO A 51 -3.11 -4.32 -15.21
N GLU A 52 -3.15 -3.94 -16.49
CA GLU A 52 -2.12 -3.10 -17.13
C GLU A 52 -1.99 -1.72 -16.49
N GLY A 53 -3.08 -1.18 -15.93
CA GLY A 53 -3.08 0.11 -15.23
C GLY A 53 -2.49 0.06 -13.81
N MET A 54 -2.11 -1.11 -13.30
CA MET A 54 -1.51 -1.26 -11.97
C MET A 54 0.01 -1.29 -12.04
N VAL A 55 0.68 -0.61 -11.12
CA VAL A 55 2.14 -0.56 -11.04
C VAL A 55 2.63 -1.12 -9.71
N LEU A 56 3.50 -2.13 -9.75
CA LEU A 56 4.13 -2.73 -8.57
C LEU A 56 5.51 -2.14 -8.30
N THR A 57 5.70 -1.64 -7.09
CA THR A 57 6.98 -1.16 -6.56
C THR A 57 7.40 -1.98 -5.34
N TRP A 58 8.60 -2.56 -5.40
CA TRP A 58 9.20 -3.27 -4.28
C TRP A 58 10.00 -2.32 -3.40
N LEU A 59 9.58 -2.17 -2.15
CA LEU A 59 10.21 -1.30 -1.16
C LEU A 59 11.22 -2.12 -0.36
N ARG A 60 12.45 -2.18 -0.86
CA ARG A 60 13.47 -2.99 -0.20
C ARG A 60 14.06 -2.22 0.97
N ARG A 61 13.96 -2.79 2.17
CA ARG A 61 14.50 -2.17 3.40
C ARG A 61 16.02 -1.98 3.37
N ASP A 62 16.72 -2.67 2.45
CA ASP A 62 18.16 -2.54 2.19
C ASP A 62 18.54 -1.47 1.13
N SER A 63 17.56 -0.91 0.41
CA SER A 63 17.80 -0.08 -0.79
C SER A 63 18.38 1.32 -0.55
N ARG A 64 18.78 1.67 0.67
CA ARG A 64 19.44 2.95 0.97
C ARG A 64 20.49 2.84 2.07
N VAL A 65 21.40 1.87 1.94
CA VAL A 65 22.66 1.91 2.69
C VAL A 65 23.54 3.02 2.08
N ARG A 66 23.34 4.28 2.50
CA ARG A 66 24.45 5.25 2.45
C ARG A 66 25.56 4.62 3.29
N ARG A 67 26.76 4.45 2.71
CA ARG A 67 27.97 3.83 3.33
C ARG A 67 27.87 3.74 4.87
N GLY A 68 27.51 2.56 5.39
CA GLY A 68 27.44 2.28 6.83
C GLY A 68 26.06 2.37 7.51
N GLY A 69 24.97 2.62 6.77
CA GLY A 69 23.62 2.75 7.34
C GLY A 69 22.93 1.43 7.71
N SER A 70 22.12 1.47 8.77
CA SER A 70 21.19 0.41 9.18
C SER A 70 20.05 0.21 8.19
N VAL A 71 19.54 -1.03 8.10
CA VAL A 71 18.31 -1.37 7.36
C VAL A 71 17.13 -0.56 7.91
N HIS A 72 16.19 -0.15 7.06
CA HIS A 72 14.96 0.52 7.52
C HIS A 72 14.20 -0.37 8.51
N ASP A 73 13.58 0.21 9.55
CA ASP A 73 12.65 -0.52 10.41
C ASP A 73 11.48 -1.09 9.59
N HIS A 74 10.89 -2.19 10.06
CA HIS A 74 9.71 -2.79 9.42
C HIS A 74 8.51 -1.82 9.46
N GLY A 75 7.85 -1.69 8.31
CA GLY A 75 6.77 -0.75 8.02
C GLY A 75 7.21 0.71 7.82
N ALA A 76 8.50 1.02 7.90
CA ALA A 76 8.97 2.41 7.71
C ALA A 76 8.79 2.88 6.27
N LEU A 77 9.08 2.03 5.29
CA LEU A 77 8.94 2.38 3.88
C LEU A 77 7.46 2.34 3.48
N ALA A 78 6.72 1.35 3.96
CA ALA A 78 5.27 1.24 3.76
C ALA A 78 4.53 2.50 4.27
N ALA A 79 4.79 2.93 5.50
CA ALA A 79 4.21 4.16 6.04
C ALA A 79 4.58 5.40 5.20
N GLY A 80 5.86 5.52 4.81
CA GLY A 80 6.33 6.65 4.03
C GLY A 80 5.67 6.78 2.66
N VAL A 81 5.44 5.67 1.93
CA VAL A 81 4.76 5.74 0.63
C VAL A 81 3.27 6.05 0.77
N ILE A 82 2.62 5.60 1.85
CA ILE A 82 1.22 5.95 2.14
C ILE A 82 1.12 7.46 2.35
N ASP A 83 1.99 8.04 3.18
CA ASP A 83 1.99 9.48 3.45
C ASP A 83 2.22 10.31 2.17
N VAL A 84 3.21 9.94 1.36
CA VAL A 84 3.50 10.64 0.10
C VAL A 84 2.32 10.52 -0.86
N TRP A 85 1.76 9.32 -1.03
CA TRP A 85 0.62 9.11 -1.91
C TRP A 85 -0.60 9.95 -1.49
N LEU A 86 -0.90 10.01 -0.18
CA LEU A 86 -1.99 10.83 0.33
C LEU A 86 -1.76 12.32 0.09
N GLN A 87 -0.52 12.80 0.22
CA GLN A 87 -0.19 14.21 -0.06
C GLN A 87 -0.34 14.55 -1.55
N GLU A 88 -0.01 13.63 -2.45
CA GLU A 88 -0.11 13.84 -3.90
C GLU A 88 -1.56 13.79 -4.39
N TRP A 89 -2.33 12.80 -3.95
CA TRP A 89 -3.66 12.51 -4.48
C TRP A 89 -4.80 13.10 -3.65
N MET A 90 -4.55 13.45 -2.39
CA MET A 90 -5.56 14.00 -1.48
C MET A 90 -5.05 15.24 -0.73
N PRO A 91 -4.56 16.28 -1.44
CA PRO A 91 -4.07 17.51 -0.79
C PRO A 91 -5.19 18.26 -0.04
N ASP A 92 -6.42 18.22 -0.59
CA ASP A 92 -7.62 18.81 0.00
C ASP A 92 -8.67 17.70 0.21
N ALA A 93 -8.58 17.02 1.36
CA ALA A 93 -9.40 15.88 1.74
C ALA A 93 -10.92 16.08 1.62
N ASP A 94 -11.39 17.32 1.61
CA ASP A 94 -12.79 17.72 1.47
C ASP A 94 -13.27 17.79 0.00
N ALA A 95 -12.36 17.68 -0.98
CA ALA A 95 -12.60 17.93 -2.40
C ALA A 95 -12.34 16.72 -3.32
N ALA A 96 -12.13 15.52 -2.77
CA ALA A 96 -11.89 14.31 -3.55
C ALA A 96 -13.17 13.88 -4.31
N GLU A 97 -13.34 14.40 -5.53
CA GLU A 97 -14.42 13.99 -6.44
C GLU A 97 -14.19 12.57 -6.99
N GLU A 98 -12.95 12.05 -6.92
CA GLU A 98 -12.59 10.72 -7.44
C GLU A 98 -12.68 9.62 -6.36
N PRO A 99 -13.25 8.44 -6.68
CA PRO A 99 -13.33 7.33 -5.74
C PRO A 99 -11.95 6.68 -5.53
N TYR A 100 -11.43 6.75 -4.30
CA TYR A 100 -10.22 6.07 -3.89
C TYR A 100 -10.52 4.74 -3.17
N VAL A 101 -9.82 3.68 -3.54
CA VAL A 101 -9.86 2.38 -2.85
C VAL A 101 -8.48 2.05 -2.33
N ILE A 102 -8.34 1.99 -1.01
CA ILE A 102 -7.06 1.76 -0.35
C ILE A 102 -7.10 0.44 0.42
N TRP A 103 -6.04 -0.35 0.27
CA TRP A 103 -5.78 -1.52 1.09
C TRP A 103 -4.41 -1.35 1.77
N ILE A 104 -4.39 -1.44 3.10
CA ILE A 104 -3.18 -1.27 3.92
C ILE A 104 -2.97 -2.54 4.73
N GLY A 105 -2.02 -3.37 4.34
CA GLY A 105 -1.49 -4.50 5.11
C GLY A 105 -0.43 -4.05 6.11
N CYS A 106 0.67 -4.81 6.18
CA CYS A 106 1.82 -4.61 7.07
C CYS A 106 1.41 -4.54 8.55
N THR A 107 0.43 -5.37 8.93
CA THR A 107 -0.24 -5.35 10.25
C THR A 107 0.67 -5.79 11.39
N ALA A 108 1.82 -6.39 11.08
CA ALA A 108 2.83 -6.68 12.09
C ALA A 108 3.65 -5.43 12.49
N SER A 109 3.49 -4.32 11.77
CA SER A 109 4.11 -3.04 12.09
C SER A 109 3.16 -2.12 12.86
N GLY A 110 3.44 -1.91 14.15
CA GLY A 110 2.68 -0.95 14.96
C GLY A 110 2.71 0.50 14.41
N ARG A 111 3.71 0.84 13.58
CA ARG A 111 3.78 2.12 12.86
C ARG A 111 2.67 2.23 11.82
N VAL A 112 2.47 1.18 11.02
CA VAL A 112 1.44 1.15 9.98
C VAL A 112 0.05 1.09 10.61
N ASP A 113 -0.11 0.37 11.72
CA ASP A 113 -1.38 0.33 12.48
C ASP A 113 -1.76 1.72 13.02
N LEU A 114 -0.79 2.49 13.52
CA LEU A 114 -1.01 3.87 13.96
C LEU A 114 -1.42 4.76 12.79
N LEU A 115 -0.69 4.70 11.68
CA LEU A 115 -1.00 5.47 10.48
C LEU A 115 -2.40 5.15 9.94
N TYR A 116 -2.78 3.87 9.89
CA TYR A 116 -4.13 3.46 9.48
C TYR A 116 -5.21 4.06 10.39
N ARG A 117 -5.01 4.03 11.72
CA ARG A 117 -5.97 4.62 12.67
C ARG A 117 -6.12 6.12 12.46
N ASP A 118 -5.01 6.83 12.28
CA ASP A 118 -5.01 8.27 12.03
C ASP A 118 -5.71 8.59 10.70
N LEU A 119 -5.43 7.81 9.64
CA LEU A 119 -6.08 7.95 8.34
C LEU A 119 -7.59 7.75 8.43
N ARG A 120 -8.03 6.69 9.12
CA ARG A 120 -9.45 6.38 9.33
C ARG A 120 -10.17 7.47 10.10
N ALA A 121 -9.52 8.08 11.09
CA ALA A 121 -10.08 9.17 11.88
C ALA A 121 -10.18 10.48 11.07
N ARG A 122 -9.17 10.78 10.24
CA ARG A 122 -9.11 12.00 9.43
C ARG A 122 -10.02 11.94 8.20
N LEU A 123 -10.15 10.76 7.58
CA LEU A 123 -10.86 10.55 6.31
C LEU A 123 -11.94 9.46 6.46
N PRO A 124 -13.01 9.71 7.23
CA PRO A 124 -14.00 8.68 7.56
C PRO A 124 -14.76 8.13 6.34
N MET A 125 -14.78 8.88 5.24
CA MET A 125 -15.45 8.50 3.99
C MET A 125 -14.57 7.68 3.05
N LEU A 126 -13.27 7.58 3.31
CA LEU A 126 -12.33 6.85 2.46
C LEU A 126 -12.51 5.35 2.64
N HIS A 127 -12.65 4.63 1.52
CA HIS A 127 -12.74 3.17 1.54
C HIS A 127 -11.35 2.55 1.78
N VAL A 128 -10.96 2.44 3.05
CA VAL A 128 -9.71 1.82 3.48
C VAL A 128 -9.98 0.46 4.11
N HIS A 129 -9.34 -0.58 3.60
CA HIS A 129 -9.31 -1.90 4.21
C HIS A 129 -7.95 -2.16 4.88
N HIS A 130 -7.97 -2.55 6.15
CA HIS A 130 -6.80 -3.02 6.88
C HIS A 130 -7.10 -4.43 7.40
N PRO A 131 -6.38 -5.47 6.95
CA PRO A 131 -6.71 -6.84 7.29
C PRO A 131 -6.47 -7.09 8.78
N HIS A 132 -7.35 -7.87 9.39
CA HIS A 132 -7.08 -8.48 10.68
C HIS A 132 -6.76 -9.95 10.41
N TYR A 133 -5.48 -10.30 10.44
CA TYR A 133 -5.11 -11.71 10.41
C TYR A 133 -5.39 -12.29 11.80
N ASP A 134 -6.15 -13.38 11.86
CA ASP A 134 -6.26 -14.15 13.10
C ASP A 134 -4.85 -14.62 13.48
N SER A 135 -4.34 -14.17 14.63
CA SER A 135 -3.13 -14.76 15.21
C SER A 135 -3.36 -16.26 15.37
N PRO A 136 -2.43 -17.14 14.95
CA PRO A 136 -2.54 -18.55 15.29
C PRO A 136 -2.60 -18.65 16.82
N ARG A 137 -3.68 -19.24 17.33
CA ARG A 137 -3.85 -19.55 18.76
C ARG A 137 -2.83 -20.58 19.23
#